data_AF-A0A0P0UYL1-F1
#
_entry.id   AF-A0A0P0UYL1-F1
#
_cell.length_a   1.000
_cell.length_b   1.000
_cell.length_c   1.000
_cell.angle_alpha   90.00
_cell.angle_beta   90.00
_cell.angle_gamma   90.00
#
_symmetry.space_group_name_H-M   'P 1'
#
loop_
_entity.id
_entity.type
_entity.pdbx_description
1 polymer ?
#
loop_
_entity_poly.entity_id
_entity_poly.type
_entity_poly.pdbx_seq_one_letter_code
_entity_poly.pdbx_strand_id
1 'polypeptide(L)'
;MSLKLLPWTAAPAPTPTVGEMTAKAGIHRAVLWFVAFYYPSIPFIGFGGIAYMFCFCAMPDDTFSGCVRRRDLWRLTPLLLCAAYMSLLALVSMHTRLFLPRAPNAVLTDLLDVGTVRVGIPLAWLACVGTGAGFTFAIALDCVFVVLIARVLAIWSRLVRTYLHSGD
;
A
#
# COMPACT_ATOMS: atom_id res chain seq x y z
N MET A 1 2.51 27.31 -48.35
CA MET A 1 1.95 25.94 -48.31
C MET A 1 1.91 25.52 -46.84
N SER A 2 0.74 25.61 -46.20
CA SER A 2 0.62 25.42 -44.75
C SER A 2 0.46 23.93 -44.45
N LEU A 3 1.50 23.28 -43.92
CA LEU A 3 1.44 21.90 -43.46
C LEU A 3 0.53 21.86 -42.22
N LYS A 4 -0.74 21.51 -42.43
CA LYS A 4 -1.61 21.09 -41.34
C LYS A 4 -1.04 19.79 -40.76
N LEU A 5 -0.30 19.91 -39.67
CA LEU A 5 0.12 18.79 -38.84
C LEU A 5 -1.10 17.92 -38.55
N LEU A 6 -1.06 16.68 -39.02
CA LEU A 6 -2.13 15.69 -38.85
C LEU A 6 -2.36 15.46 -37.35
N PRO A 7 -3.62 15.44 -36.87
CA PRO A 7 -3.94 15.33 -35.44
C PRO A 7 -3.42 14.03 -34.79
N TRP A 8 -3.02 13.03 -35.59
CA TRP A 8 -2.43 11.78 -35.14
C TRP A 8 -0.94 11.89 -34.77
N THR A 9 -0.29 13.02 -35.06
CA THR A 9 1.12 13.29 -34.69
C THR A 9 1.27 13.99 -33.35
N ALA A 10 0.17 14.29 -32.66
CA ALA A 10 0.24 14.64 -31.25
C ALA A 10 0.76 13.39 -30.52
N ALA A 11 2.08 13.34 -30.29
CA ALA A 11 2.67 12.43 -29.34
C ALA A 11 1.80 12.47 -28.09
N PRO A 12 1.37 11.31 -27.54
CA PRO A 12 0.50 11.29 -26.38
C PRO A 12 1.10 12.23 -25.34
N ALA A 13 0.29 13.15 -24.82
CA ALA A 13 0.74 14.20 -23.92
C ALA A 13 1.68 13.57 -22.88
N PRO A 14 2.87 14.16 -22.64
CA PRO A 14 3.86 13.55 -21.75
C PRO A 14 3.17 13.17 -20.46
N THR A 15 3.26 11.88 -20.10
CA THR A 15 2.59 11.38 -18.89
C THR A 15 3.13 12.19 -17.71
N PRO A 16 2.27 12.89 -16.95
CA PRO A 16 2.74 13.78 -15.91
C PRO A 16 3.57 13.00 -14.91
N THR A 17 4.73 13.54 -14.60
CA THR A 17 5.66 12.94 -13.64
C THR A 17 5.18 13.19 -12.22
N VAL A 18 5.61 12.36 -11.28
CA VAL A 18 5.28 12.54 -9.86
C VAL A 18 5.76 13.90 -9.34
N GLY A 19 6.92 14.37 -9.81
CA GLY A 19 7.48 15.69 -9.48
C GLY A 19 6.61 16.84 -9.97
N GLU A 20 6.15 16.80 -11.23
CA GLU A 20 5.24 17.81 -11.78
C GLU A 20 3.92 17.88 -11.01
N MET A 21 3.36 16.72 -10.64
CA MET A 21 2.12 16.65 -9.87
C MET A 21 2.31 17.16 -8.43
N THR A 22 3.45 16.86 -7.81
CA THR A 22 3.79 17.32 -6.46
C THR A 22 4.03 18.82 -6.43
N ALA A 23 4.72 19.36 -7.44
CA ALA A 23 4.94 20.79 -7.62
C ALA A 23 3.62 21.53 -7.91
N LYS A 24 2.76 20.97 -8.76
CA LYS A 24 1.43 21.52 -9.06
C LYS A 24 0.53 21.54 -7.82
N ALA A 25 0.62 20.53 -6.97
CA ALA A 25 -0.10 20.48 -5.70
C ALA A 25 0.50 21.41 -4.62
N GLY A 26 1.65 22.05 -4.88
CA GLY A 26 2.31 22.94 -3.94
C GLY A 26 2.78 22.23 -2.66
N ILE A 27 2.99 20.92 -2.69
CA ILE A 27 3.31 20.15 -1.48
C ILE A 27 4.78 20.37 -1.12
N HIS A 28 5.02 21.00 0.02
CA HIS A 28 6.37 21.21 0.53
C HIS A 28 7.06 19.88 0.89
N ARG A 29 8.37 19.77 0.65
CA ARG A 29 9.14 18.54 0.93
C ARG A 29 9.07 18.10 2.39
N ALA A 30 9.01 19.05 3.33
CA ALA A 30 8.83 18.75 4.75
C ALA A 30 7.49 18.02 5.01
N VAL A 31 6.40 18.44 4.35
CA VAL A 31 5.09 17.79 4.46
C VAL A 31 5.16 16.37 3.93
N LEU A 32 5.83 16.15 2.79
CA LEU A 32 6.04 14.80 2.25
C LEU A 32 6.79 13.91 3.25
N TRP A 33 7.79 14.43 3.96
CA TRP A 33 8.48 13.69 5.01
C TRP A 33 7.56 13.35 6.19
N PHE A 34 6.79 14.31 6.70
CA PHE A 34 5.81 14.03 7.76
C PHE A 34 4.83 12.94 7.36
N VAL A 35 4.29 13.02 6.14
CA VAL A 35 3.38 12.00 5.60
C VAL A 35 4.12 10.67 5.39
N ALA A 36 5.39 10.67 4.99
CA ALA A 36 6.18 9.45 4.84
C ALA A 36 6.33 8.66 6.14
N PHE A 37 6.37 9.33 7.29
CA PHE A 37 6.40 8.66 8.60
C PHE A 37 5.01 8.26 9.09
N TYR A 38 4.01 9.14 8.90
CA TYR A 38 2.68 8.92 9.45
C TYR A 38 1.83 7.97 8.60
N TYR A 39 1.96 8.02 7.28
CA TYR A 39 1.11 7.26 6.37
C TYR A 39 1.28 5.75 6.50
N PRO A 40 2.50 5.19 6.66
CA PRO A 40 2.68 3.77 6.94
C PRO A 40 2.23 3.34 8.33
N SER A 41 2.14 4.25 9.32
CA SER A 41 1.72 3.90 10.67
C SER A 41 0.19 3.79 10.81
N ILE A 42 -0.59 4.51 9.99
CA ILE A 42 -2.06 4.45 9.98
C ILE A 42 -2.58 3.01 9.86
N PRO A 43 -2.14 2.17 8.89
CA PRO A 43 -2.58 0.78 8.80
C PRO A 43 -2.26 -0.03 10.06
N PHE A 44 -1.05 0.11 10.62
CA PHE A 44 -0.68 -0.63 11.83
C PHE A 44 -1.55 -0.24 13.03
N ILE A 45 -1.86 1.04 13.19
CA ILE A 45 -2.76 1.51 14.25
C ILE A 45 -4.18 0.98 14.02
N GLY A 46 -4.69 1.06 12.79
CA GLY A 46 -6.04 0.60 12.45
C GLY A 46 -6.20 -0.91 12.65
N PHE A 47 -5.38 -1.72 11.99
CA PHE A 47 -5.46 -3.18 12.08
C PHE A 47 -5.02 -3.71 13.45
N GLY A 48 -4.07 -3.04 14.11
CA GLY A 48 -3.71 -3.34 15.50
C GLY A 48 -4.87 -3.08 16.45
N GLY A 49 -5.61 -1.98 16.25
CA GLY A 49 -6.83 -1.69 16.99
C GLY A 49 -7.93 -2.72 16.75
N ILE A 50 -8.12 -3.16 15.50
CA ILE A 50 -9.08 -4.23 15.16
C ILE A 50 -8.68 -5.55 15.83
N ALA A 51 -7.40 -5.93 15.76
CA ALA A 51 -6.89 -7.12 16.41
C ALA A 51 -7.07 -7.08 17.94
N TYR A 52 -6.82 -5.92 18.54
CA TYR A 52 -7.06 -5.67 19.97
C TYR A 52 -8.55 -5.82 20.31
N MET A 53 -9.45 -5.23 19.52
CA MET A 53 -10.90 -5.36 19.70
C MET A 53 -11.36 -6.81 19.58
N PHE A 54 -10.88 -7.57 18.59
CA PHE A 54 -11.23 -8.99 18.47
C PHE A 54 -10.78 -9.80 19.69
N CYS A 55 -9.60 -9.51 20.23
CA CYS A 55 -9.13 -10.18 21.44
C CYS A 55 -9.98 -9.81 22.67
N PHE A 56 -10.25 -8.52 22.90
CA PHE A 56 -10.95 -8.05 24.11
C PHE A 56 -12.47 -8.29 24.07
N CYS A 57 -13.12 -8.11 22.92
CA CYS A 57 -14.58 -8.22 22.81
C CYS A 57 -15.07 -9.65 22.57
N ALA A 58 -14.27 -10.52 21.93
CA ALA A 58 -14.69 -11.90 21.68
C ALA A 58 -14.47 -12.83 22.89
N MET A 59 -13.62 -12.44 23.85
CA MET A 59 -13.24 -13.25 25.01
C MET A 59 -13.33 -12.38 26.28
N PRO A 60 -14.51 -12.26 26.92
CA PRO A 60 -14.68 -11.38 28.08
C PRO A 60 -13.80 -11.73 29.29
N ASP A 61 -13.30 -12.96 29.37
CA ASP A 61 -12.61 -13.47 30.58
C ASP A 61 -11.08 -13.52 30.49
N ASP A 62 -10.48 -13.28 29.32
CA ASP A 62 -9.03 -13.36 29.14
C ASP A 62 -8.45 -11.95 28.95
N THR A 63 -7.50 -11.56 29.82
CA THR A 63 -6.64 -10.39 29.55
C THR A 63 -6.02 -10.48 28.16
N PHE A 64 -5.60 -9.36 27.53
CA PHE A 64 -4.89 -9.39 26.24
C PHE A 64 -3.75 -10.44 26.19
N SER A 65 -3.07 -10.65 27.33
CA SER A 65 -2.06 -11.70 27.50
C SER A 65 -2.61 -13.11 27.26
N GLY A 66 -3.85 -13.39 27.65
CA GLY A 66 -4.56 -14.65 27.44
C GLY A 66 -4.82 -14.95 25.97
N CYS A 67 -5.20 -13.97 25.15
CA CYS A 67 -5.32 -14.16 23.69
C CYS A 67 -3.96 -14.43 23.04
N VAL A 68 -2.93 -13.66 23.40
CA VAL A 68 -1.56 -13.83 22.86
C VAL A 68 -1.00 -15.20 23.27
N ARG A 69 -1.31 -15.65 24.49
CA ARG A 69 -0.82 -16.90 25.07
C ARG A 69 -1.62 -18.13 24.61
N ARG A 70 -2.94 -18.01 24.40
CA ARG A 70 -3.79 -19.06 23.81
C ARG A 70 -3.69 -19.01 22.28
N ARG A 71 -2.49 -19.34 21.78
CA ARG A 71 -2.16 -20.01 20.51
C ARG A 71 -2.68 -19.50 19.15
N ASP A 72 -3.67 -18.65 19.06
CA ASP A 72 -4.28 -18.28 17.77
C ASP A 72 -3.71 -16.99 17.18
N LEU A 73 -2.42 -16.71 17.43
CA LEU A 73 -1.65 -15.68 16.70
C LEU A 73 -1.83 -15.82 15.19
N TRP A 74 -1.97 -17.07 14.71
CA TRP A 74 -2.27 -17.39 13.31
C TRP A 74 -3.53 -16.74 12.76
N ARG A 75 -4.58 -16.55 13.57
CA ARG A 75 -5.79 -15.85 13.12
C ARG A 75 -5.57 -14.35 12.94
N LEU A 76 -4.57 -13.79 13.61
CA LEU A 76 -4.19 -12.38 13.50
C LEU A 76 -3.13 -12.15 12.41
N THR A 77 -2.43 -13.18 11.95
CA THR A 77 -1.46 -13.11 10.84
C THR A 77 -2.00 -12.40 9.60
N PRO A 78 -3.21 -12.71 9.08
CA PRO A 78 -3.72 -12.01 7.88
C PRO A 78 -4.00 -10.53 8.13
N LEU A 79 -4.39 -10.14 9.36
CA LEU A 79 -4.57 -8.73 9.72
C LEU A 79 -3.23 -8.00 9.76
N LEU A 80 -2.19 -8.62 10.32
CA LEU A 80 -0.84 -8.06 10.35
C LEU A 80 -0.25 -7.96 8.93
N LEU A 81 -0.45 -8.98 8.10
CA LEU A 81 -0.03 -8.97 6.70
C LEU A 81 -0.80 -7.94 5.88
N CYS A 82 -2.08 -7.73 6.16
CA CYS A 82 -2.85 -6.64 5.56
C CYS A 82 -2.28 -5.26 5.95
N ALA A 83 -1.95 -5.07 7.23
CA ALA A 83 -1.28 -3.85 7.70
C ALA A 83 0.08 -3.65 7.02
N ALA A 84 0.88 -4.71 6.92
CA ALA A 84 2.17 -4.71 6.24
C ALA A 84 2.03 -4.37 4.74
N TYR A 85 1.03 -4.94 4.07
CA TYR A 85 0.77 -4.66 2.66
C TYR A 85 0.37 -3.19 2.44
N MET A 86 -0.58 -2.67 3.22
CA MET A 86 -1.02 -1.27 3.11
C MET A 86 0.07 -0.28 3.49
N SER A 87 0.86 -0.57 4.53
CA SER A 87 2.00 0.25 4.93
C SER A 87 3.13 0.20 3.90
N LEU A 88 3.33 -0.93 3.22
CA LEU A 88 4.28 -1.03 2.11
C LEU A 88 3.84 -0.19 0.91
N LEU A 89 2.56 -0.23 0.51
CA LEU A 89 2.03 0.65 -0.54
C LEU A 89 2.22 2.12 -0.18
N ALA A 90 1.93 2.48 1.07
CA ALA A 90 2.17 3.80 1.62
C ALA A 90 3.65 4.20 1.50
N LEU A 91 4.56 3.34 1.94
CA LEU A 91 6.00 3.58 1.90
C LEU A 91 6.52 3.73 0.46
N VAL A 92 6.11 2.84 -0.45
CA VAL A 92 6.46 2.90 -1.87
C VAL A 92 5.95 4.20 -2.49
N SER A 93 4.74 4.64 -2.14
CA SER A 93 4.17 5.89 -2.66
C SER A 93 4.92 7.13 -2.18
N MET A 94 5.37 7.14 -0.93
CA MET A 94 6.11 8.27 -0.37
C MET A 94 7.56 8.27 -0.83
N HIS A 95 8.18 7.09 -0.95
CA HIS A 95 9.51 6.95 -1.51
C HIS A 95 9.56 7.40 -2.98
N THR A 96 8.59 7.00 -3.79
CA THR A 96 8.50 7.46 -5.19
C THR A 96 8.30 8.97 -5.29
N ARG A 97 7.48 9.58 -4.42
CA ARG A 97 7.30 11.04 -4.35
C ARG A 97 8.55 11.80 -3.89
N LEU A 98 9.31 11.24 -2.95
CA LEU A 98 10.47 11.90 -2.36
C LEU A 98 11.76 11.72 -3.20
N PHE A 99 11.94 10.56 -3.82
CA PHE A 99 13.21 10.17 -4.45
C PHE A 99 13.12 9.91 -5.95
N LEU A 100 11.93 9.73 -6.52
CA LEU A 100 11.74 9.40 -7.94
C LEU A 100 10.82 10.42 -8.63
N PRO A 101 11.19 11.71 -8.70
CA PRO A 101 10.33 12.76 -9.24
C PRO A 101 10.01 12.55 -10.72
N ARG A 102 10.87 11.87 -11.49
CA ARG A 102 10.67 11.56 -12.91
C ARG A 102 9.80 10.33 -13.17
N ALA A 103 9.41 9.58 -12.14
CA ALA A 103 8.54 8.41 -12.34
C ALA A 103 7.17 8.85 -12.87
N PRO A 104 6.52 8.05 -13.73
CA PRO A 104 5.18 8.35 -14.24
C PRO A 104 4.16 8.26 -13.11
N ASN A 105 3.43 9.36 -12.87
CA ASN A 105 2.40 9.39 -11.82
C ASN A 105 1.23 8.44 -12.11
N ALA A 106 1.01 8.08 -13.38
CA ALA A 106 -0.01 7.11 -13.78
C ALA A 106 0.22 5.74 -13.11
N VAL A 107 1.46 5.26 -13.07
CA VAL A 107 1.79 3.97 -12.45
C VAL A 107 1.58 4.03 -10.93
N LEU A 108 1.94 5.16 -10.30
CA LEU A 108 1.77 5.34 -8.87
C LEU A 108 0.28 5.43 -8.47
N THR A 109 -0.50 6.21 -9.22
CA THR A 109 -1.94 6.35 -8.98
C THR A 109 -2.69 5.07 -9.24
N ASP A 110 -2.35 4.32 -10.30
CA ASP A 110 -2.93 3.01 -10.57
C ASP A 110 -2.55 1.98 -9.50
N LEU A 111 -1.29 1.96 -9.06
CA LEU A 111 -0.85 1.08 -7.96
C LEU A 111 -1.60 1.38 -6.65
N LEU A 112 -1.89 2.66 -6.36
CA LEU A 112 -2.67 3.04 -5.20
C LEU A 112 -4.16 2.74 -5.39
N ASP A 113 -4.77 3.09 -6.53
CA ASP A 113 -6.20 2.84 -6.79
C ASP A 113 -6.50 1.33 -6.77
N VAL A 114 -5.79 0.57 -7.61
CA VAL A 114 -5.97 -0.88 -7.70
C VAL A 114 -5.49 -1.56 -6.43
N GLY A 115 -4.29 -1.21 -5.94
CA GLY A 115 -3.68 -1.87 -4.79
C GLY A 115 -4.44 -1.64 -3.49
N THR A 116 -5.01 -0.45 -3.28
CA THR A 116 -5.77 -0.13 -2.06
C THR A 116 -7.27 -0.35 -2.21
N VAL A 117 -7.93 0.26 -3.19
CA VAL A 117 -9.40 0.25 -3.30
C VAL A 117 -9.91 -1.08 -3.82
N ARG A 118 -9.29 -1.61 -4.87
CA ARG A 118 -9.77 -2.84 -5.53
C ARG A 118 -9.26 -4.12 -4.88
N VAL A 119 -8.04 -4.10 -4.38
CA VAL A 119 -7.40 -5.29 -3.77
C VAL A 119 -7.39 -5.15 -2.24
N GLY A 120 -6.80 -4.08 -1.71
CA GLY A 120 -6.59 -3.92 -0.27
C GLY A 120 -7.87 -3.95 0.57
N ILE A 121 -8.87 -3.12 0.26
CA ILE A 121 -10.11 -3.00 1.06
C ILE A 121 -10.91 -4.32 1.07
N PRO A 122 -11.15 -5.00 -0.06
CA PRO A 122 -11.83 -6.30 -0.04
C PRO A 122 -11.06 -7.37 0.73
N LEU A 123 -9.73 -7.41 0.60
CA LEU A 123 -8.90 -8.38 1.32
C LEU A 123 -8.85 -8.08 2.82
N ALA A 124 -8.86 -6.80 3.21
CA ALA A 124 -8.97 -6.36 4.60
C ALA A 124 -10.30 -6.80 5.21
N TRP A 125 -11.40 -6.64 4.47
CA TRP A 125 -12.71 -7.14 4.92
C TRP A 125 -12.68 -8.67 5.07
N LEU A 126 -12.16 -9.39 4.07
CA LEU A 126 -12.01 -10.84 4.16
C LEU A 126 -11.13 -11.27 5.34
N ALA A 127 -10.07 -10.52 5.66
CA ALA A 127 -9.25 -10.78 6.84
C ALA A 127 -10.05 -10.60 8.14
N CYS A 128 -10.85 -9.54 8.25
CA CYS A 128 -11.70 -9.29 9.42
C CYS A 128 -12.78 -10.36 9.63
N VAL A 129 -13.54 -10.70 8.57
CA VAL A 129 -14.60 -11.72 8.63
C VAL A 129 -14.02 -13.13 8.75
N GLY A 130 -12.89 -13.37 8.09
CA GLY A 130 -12.17 -14.62 8.04
C GLY A 130 -11.56 -15.07 9.36
N THR A 131 -11.42 -14.17 10.34
CA THR A 131 -10.94 -14.50 11.69
C THR A 131 -11.76 -15.65 12.32
N GLY A 132 -13.03 -15.81 11.94
CA GLY A 132 -13.89 -16.92 12.39
C GLY A 132 -13.88 -18.17 11.48
N ALA A 133 -13.44 -18.07 10.22
CA ALA A 133 -13.64 -19.10 9.19
C ALA A 133 -12.76 -20.35 9.36
N GLY A 134 -11.65 -20.24 10.10
CA GLY A 134 -10.76 -21.36 10.41
C GLY A 134 -9.35 -21.23 9.84
N PHE A 135 -8.48 -22.17 10.22
CA PHE A 135 -7.03 -22.14 9.96
C PHE A 135 -6.67 -22.17 8.47
N THR A 136 -7.39 -22.95 7.67
CA THR A 136 -7.15 -23.07 6.22
C THR A 136 -7.40 -21.75 5.48
N PHE A 137 -8.42 -21.00 5.90
CA PHE A 137 -8.73 -19.68 5.32
C PHE A 137 -7.65 -18.65 5.66
N ALA A 138 -7.15 -18.67 6.90
CA ALA A 138 -6.05 -17.79 7.33
C ALA A 138 -4.77 -18.04 6.51
N ILE A 139 -4.37 -19.31 6.34
CA ILE A 139 -3.20 -19.64 5.51
C ILE A 139 -3.38 -19.17 4.07
N ALA A 140 -4.56 -19.38 3.48
CA ALA A 140 -4.82 -18.97 2.10
C ALA A 140 -4.67 -17.45 1.94
N LEU A 141 -5.24 -16.67 2.88
CA LEU A 141 -5.07 -15.22 2.92
C LEU A 141 -3.61 -14.81 3.11
N ASP A 142 -2.90 -15.45 4.04
CA ASP A 142 -1.48 -15.18 4.29
C ASP A 142 -0.65 -15.38 3.02
N CYS A 143 -0.87 -16.47 2.29
CA CYS A 143 -0.22 -16.72 1.00
C CYS A 143 -0.53 -15.63 -0.02
N VAL A 144 -1.79 -15.20 -0.13
CA VAL A 144 -2.17 -14.11 -1.05
C VAL A 144 -1.46 -12.81 -0.67
N PHE A 145 -1.44 -12.44 0.61
CA PHE A 145 -0.74 -11.23 1.07
C PHE A 145 0.76 -11.30 0.81
N VAL A 146 1.41 -12.43 1.08
CA VAL A 146 2.85 -12.60 0.79
C VAL A 146 3.14 -12.43 -0.70
N VAL A 147 2.32 -13.00 -1.58
CA VAL A 147 2.46 -12.83 -3.03
C VAL A 147 2.24 -11.37 -3.45
N LEU A 148 1.26 -10.69 -2.86
CA LEU A 148 1.00 -9.27 -3.15
C LEU A 148 2.16 -8.38 -2.69
N ILE A 149 2.67 -8.59 -1.47
CA ILE A 149 3.86 -7.89 -0.94
C ILE A 149 5.05 -8.09 -1.86
N ALA A 150 5.33 -9.34 -2.27
CA ALA A 150 6.41 -9.65 -3.20
C ALA A 150 6.25 -8.94 -4.55
N ARG A 151 5.02 -8.85 -5.08
CA ARG A 151 4.72 -8.11 -6.32
C ARG A 151 4.95 -6.61 -6.17
N VAL A 152 4.49 -6.01 -5.07
CA VAL A 152 4.71 -4.58 -4.79
C VAL A 152 6.20 -4.28 -4.69
N LEU A 153 6.96 -5.11 -3.97
CA LEU A 153 8.42 -4.99 -3.90
C LEU A 153 9.09 -5.17 -5.27
N ALA A 154 8.62 -6.10 -6.08
CA ALA A 154 9.15 -6.31 -7.43
C ALA A 154 8.92 -5.08 -8.32
N ILE A 155 7.71 -4.51 -8.34
CA ILE A 155 7.38 -3.29 -9.08
C ILE A 155 8.23 -2.12 -8.57
N TRP A 156 8.30 -1.93 -7.26
CA TRP A 156 9.12 -0.88 -6.65
C TRP A 156 10.60 -1.03 -7.01
N SER A 157 11.17 -2.23 -6.92
CA SER A 157 12.56 -2.48 -7.29
C SER A 157 12.84 -2.18 -8.78
N ARG A 158 11.84 -2.38 -9.65
CA ARG A 158 11.95 -2.03 -11.07
C ARG A 158 11.93 -0.50 -11.23
N LEU A 159 10.98 0.18 -10.58
CA LEU A 159 10.88 1.65 -10.60
C LEU A 159 12.16 2.34 -10.09
N VAL A 160 12.71 1.85 -8.98
CA VAL A 160 13.97 2.37 -8.44
C VAL A 160 15.09 2.14 -9.45
N ARG A 161 15.24 0.93 -10.00
CA ARG A 161 16.29 0.67 -10.99
C ARG A 161 16.17 1.53 -12.24
N THR A 162 14.97 1.79 -12.73
CA THR A 162 14.74 2.56 -13.95
C THR A 162 14.92 4.06 -13.74
N TYR A 163 14.49 4.62 -12.60
CA TYR A 163 14.40 6.07 -12.41
C TYR A 163 15.41 6.66 -11.43
N LEU A 164 16.07 5.85 -10.60
CA LEU A 164 17.07 6.36 -9.64
C LEU A 164 18.25 7.03 -10.35
N HIS A 165 18.72 6.45 -11.47
CA HIS A 165 19.85 6.97 -12.25
C HIS A 165 19.49 8.13 -13.18
N SER A 166 18.20 8.50 -13.25
CA SER A 166 17.77 9.66 -14.04
C SER A 166 17.80 10.97 -13.26
N GLY A 167 18.29 10.95 -12.01
CA GLY A 167 18.30 12.09 -11.09
C GLY A 167 19.60 12.90 -11.05
N ASP A 168 20.69 12.38 -11.64
CA ASP A 168 21.94 13.12 -11.87
C ASP A 168 21.93 13.79 -13.26
#